data_AF-A0A7J2MGM8-F1
#
_entry.id   AF-A0A7J2MGM8-F1
#
_cell.length_a   1.000
_cell.length_b   1.000
_cell.length_c   1.000
_cell.angle_alpha   90.00
_cell.angle_beta   90.00
_cell.angle_gamma   90.00
#
_symmetry.space_group_name_H-M   'P 1'
#
loop_
_entity.id
_entity.type
_entity.pdbx_description
1 polymer ?
#
loop_
_entity_poly.entity_id
_entity_poly.type
_entity_poly.pdbx_seq_one_letter_code
_entity_poly.pdbx_strand_id
1 'polypeptide(L)'
;ECDLIILSVGLEAESGIGIDMQTGANGFMQVAHPKLRPVEAPTDGVFIAGCASGPKDIQTSIAQAAAAASKVKTLLTDDHLEIDPMSAHVDADKCIGCAICMSVCKFESIRMVHGKAVVDELACKGCGSCSAACPRGAIEPYMHTDAQILSQVRTLTKNECPLIIAFLCNWCAYACADLTGVLHIRYPTNIRVIRVMCAGRVNPGFVLEAFRCGADGVLVAGCKISECHYIHGNVNAEHRMAALSGLLAGVGIDAARLRVEWIDASESKRFVEIVSGFVDELKGIGPIGSELPV
;
A
#
# COMPACT_ATOMS: atom_id res chain seq x y z
N GLU A 1 55.52 -13.78 -10.49
CA GLU A 1 55.77 -12.45 -9.93
C GLU A 1 55.39 -11.44 -11.00
N CYS A 2 54.70 -10.36 -10.64
CA CYS A 2 54.28 -9.32 -11.57
C CYS A 2 54.83 -7.98 -11.11
N ASP A 3 55.36 -7.19 -12.05
CA ASP A 3 56.00 -5.89 -11.76
C ASP A 3 54.97 -4.79 -11.42
N LEU A 4 53.71 -4.99 -11.81
CA LEU A 4 52.62 -4.06 -11.56
C LEU A 4 51.30 -4.81 -11.37
N ILE A 5 50.53 -4.38 -10.38
CA ILE A 5 49.15 -4.80 -10.14
C ILE A 5 48.27 -3.56 -10.30
N ILE A 6 47.32 -3.62 -11.23
CA ILE A 6 46.29 -2.59 -11.41
C ILE A 6 44.99 -3.13 -10.82
N LEU A 7 44.41 -2.37 -9.89
CA LEU A 7 43.12 -2.71 -9.30
C LEU A 7 42.01 -2.02 -10.10
N SER A 8 41.24 -2.80 -10.86
CA SER A 8 40.02 -2.34 -11.53
C SER A 8 38.89 -2.22 -10.51
N VAL A 9 38.88 -1.12 -9.74
CA VAL A 9 37.87 -0.88 -8.71
C VAL A 9 36.48 -0.66 -9.32
N GLY A 10 35.46 -1.10 -8.60
CA GLY A 10 34.06 -0.86 -8.95
C GLY A 10 33.63 0.58 -8.65
N LEU A 11 32.44 0.94 -9.12
CA LEU A 11 31.81 2.20 -8.74
C LEU A 11 31.07 2.02 -7.41
N GLU A 12 31.23 2.99 -6.53
CA GLU A 12 30.51 3.10 -5.26
C GLU A 12 29.58 4.31 -5.30
N ALA A 13 28.52 4.28 -4.50
CA ALA A 13 27.58 5.39 -4.42
C ALA A 13 28.21 6.58 -3.69
N GLU A 14 28.02 7.78 -4.24
CA GLU A 14 28.46 9.01 -3.60
C GLU A 14 27.46 9.44 -2.52
N SER A 15 27.96 9.71 -1.31
CA SER A 15 27.13 10.24 -0.21
C SER A 15 27.15 11.78 -0.22
N GLY A 16 26.05 12.42 0.17
CA GLY A 16 26.03 13.87 0.41
C GLY A 16 25.59 14.77 -0.75
N ILE A 17 24.78 14.28 -1.69
CA ILE A 17 24.33 15.05 -2.89
C ILE A 17 23.27 16.11 -2.52
N GLY A 18 22.96 16.32 -1.24
CA GLY A 18 22.07 17.40 -0.77
C GLY A 18 20.59 17.24 -1.14
N ILE A 19 20.21 16.12 -1.76
CA ILE A 19 18.84 15.76 -2.11
C ILE A 19 18.51 14.46 -1.37
N ASP A 20 17.48 14.50 -0.53
CA ASP A 20 17.01 13.31 0.19
C ASP A 20 16.27 12.40 -0.80
N MET A 21 16.91 11.30 -1.17
CA MET A 21 16.40 10.33 -2.15
C MET A 21 16.51 8.92 -1.59
N GLN A 22 15.54 8.08 -1.95
CA GLN A 22 15.59 6.66 -1.61
C GLN A 22 16.80 6.02 -2.29
N THR A 23 17.60 5.31 -1.49
CA THR A 23 18.76 4.54 -1.97
C THR A 23 18.45 3.05 -1.95
N GLY A 24 18.90 2.33 -2.96
CA GLY A 24 18.86 0.87 -2.99
C GLY A 24 19.87 0.24 -2.02
N ALA A 25 19.84 -1.09 -1.92
CA ALA A 25 20.76 -1.85 -1.06
C ALA A 25 22.25 -1.65 -1.38
N ASN A 26 22.57 -1.19 -2.58
CA ASN A 26 23.91 -0.87 -3.04
C ASN A 26 24.31 0.60 -2.83
N GLY A 27 23.48 1.39 -2.14
CA GLY A 27 23.72 2.81 -1.84
C GLY A 27 23.39 3.78 -2.98
N PHE A 28 23.17 3.29 -4.20
CA PHE A 28 22.81 4.15 -5.34
C PHE A 28 21.34 4.59 -5.27
N MET A 29 20.99 5.68 -5.94
CA MET A 29 19.62 6.19 -5.98
C MET A 29 18.68 5.17 -6.62
N GLN A 30 17.55 4.90 -5.97
CA GLN A 30 16.53 4.00 -6.45
C GLN A 30 15.70 4.66 -7.55
N VAL A 31 15.57 3.98 -8.69
CA VAL A 31 14.64 4.35 -9.76
C VAL A 31 13.24 3.84 -9.44
N ALA A 32 12.21 4.52 -9.96
CA ALA A 32 10.81 4.18 -9.72
C ALA A 32 10.45 2.76 -10.19
N HIS A 33 10.93 2.35 -11.37
CA HIS A 33 10.77 0.98 -11.84
C HIS A 33 11.86 0.60 -12.86
N PRO A 34 12.58 -0.53 -12.70
CA PRO A 34 13.75 -0.88 -13.53
C PRO A 34 13.50 -0.93 -15.04
N LYS A 35 12.28 -1.31 -15.46
CA LYS A 35 11.89 -1.42 -16.88
C LYS A 35 11.04 -0.26 -17.41
N LEU A 36 9.92 0.03 -16.75
CA LEU A 36 8.94 1.01 -17.22
C LEU A 36 9.33 2.47 -16.96
N ARG A 37 10.04 2.74 -15.86
CA ARG A 37 10.40 4.11 -15.41
C ARG A 37 11.87 4.16 -14.97
N PRO A 38 12.83 3.84 -15.87
CA PRO A 38 14.23 3.62 -15.51
C PRO A 38 15.05 4.90 -15.25
N VAL A 39 14.46 6.07 -15.48
CA VAL A 39 15.09 7.40 -15.30
C VAL A 39 14.30 8.31 -14.37
N GLU A 40 13.22 7.79 -13.78
CA GLU A 40 12.35 8.54 -12.87
C GLU A 40 12.63 8.08 -11.45
N ALA A 41 12.66 8.99 -10.49
CA ALA A 41 12.69 8.63 -9.07
C ALA A 41 11.28 8.26 -8.58
N PRO A 42 11.15 7.60 -7.41
CA PRO A 42 9.86 7.40 -6.75
C PRO A 42 9.12 8.72 -6.45
N THR A 43 9.85 9.81 -6.23
CA THR A 43 9.30 11.17 -6.09
C THR A 43 8.98 11.73 -7.47
N ASP A 44 7.73 12.16 -7.68
CA ASP A 44 7.33 12.68 -9.00
C ASP A 44 8.01 14.02 -9.28
N GLY A 45 8.35 14.25 -10.55
CA GLY A 45 9.13 15.42 -10.97
C GLY A 45 10.64 15.30 -10.75
N VAL A 46 11.12 14.25 -10.06
CA VAL A 46 12.55 13.98 -9.87
C VAL A 46 13.01 12.89 -10.84
N PHE A 47 14.12 13.16 -11.53
CA PHE A 47 14.69 12.26 -12.54
C PHE A 47 16.15 11.93 -12.22
N ILE A 48 16.58 10.73 -12.60
CA ILE A 48 17.91 10.20 -12.32
C ILE A 48 18.58 9.84 -13.64
N ALA A 49 19.82 10.27 -13.83
CA ALA A 49 20.64 9.96 -15.01
C ALA A 49 22.08 9.62 -14.63
N GLY A 50 22.74 8.80 -15.46
CA GLY A 50 24.13 8.44 -15.28
C GLY A 50 24.36 7.51 -14.08
N CYS A 51 25.58 7.53 -13.54
CA CYS A 51 26.00 6.59 -12.49
C CYS A 51 25.29 6.77 -11.14
N ALA A 52 24.51 7.84 -10.95
CA ALA A 52 23.74 8.07 -9.71
C ALA A 52 22.75 6.93 -9.39
N SER A 53 22.18 6.28 -10.41
CA SER A 53 21.27 5.12 -10.26
C SER A 53 22.00 3.76 -10.25
N GLY A 54 23.33 3.74 -10.34
CA GLY A 54 24.13 2.50 -10.34
C GLY A 54 25.22 2.47 -11.41
N PRO A 55 26.16 1.51 -11.33
CA PRO A 55 27.27 1.37 -12.26
C PRO A 55 26.79 1.19 -13.70
N LYS A 56 27.33 1.97 -14.64
CA LYS A 56 27.02 1.89 -16.07
C LYS A 56 28.12 2.53 -16.93
N ASP A 57 28.12 2.22 -18.22
CA ASP A 57 29.04 2.81 -19.18
C ASP A 57 28.60 4.20 -19.66
N ILE A 58 29.45 4.83 -20.46
CA ILE A 58 29.22 6.16 -21.01
C ILE A 58 27.99 6.18 -21.92
N GLN A 59 27.82 5.17 -22.77
CA GLN A 59 26.73 5.13 -23.75
C GLN A 59 25.36 5.03 -23.05
N THR A 60 25.26 4.17 -22.03
CA THR A 60 24.05 4.04 -21.21
C THR A 60 23.78 5.32 -20.43
N SER A 61 24.81 5.99 -19.94
CA SER A 61 24.67 7.27 -19.23
C SER A 61 24.13 8.37 -20.15
N ILE A 62 24.62 8.47 -21.38
CA ILE A 62 24.12 9.41 -22.39
C ILE A 62 22.66 9.11 -22.74
N ALA A 63 22.33 7.84 -22.96
CA ALA A 63 20.95 7.42 -23.26
C ALA A 63 19.98 7.75 -22.10
N GLN A 64 20.38 7.49 -20.85
CA GLN A 64 19.58 7.87 -19.69
C GLN A 64 19.42 9.39 -19.56
N ALA A 65 20.47 10.17 -19.82
CA ALA A 65 20.38 11.64 -19.79
C ALA A 65 19.37 12.16 -20.82
N ALA A 66 19.39 11.63 -22.04
CA ALA A 66 18.42 11.98 -23.07
C ALA A 66 16.98 11.58 -22.68
N ALA A 67 16.80 10.38 -22.12
CA ALA A 67 15.51 9.91 -21.63
C ALA A 67 14.96 10.77 -20.47
N ALA A 68 15.81 11.12 -19.50
CA ALA A 68 15.46 12.02 -18.39
C ALA A 68 15.05 13.39 -18.92
N ALA A 69 15.84 13.99 -19.83
CA ALA A 69 15.53 15.29 -20.44
C ALA A 69 14.19 15.27 -21.21
N SER A 70 13.90 14.17 -21.92
CA SER A 70 12.62 13.99 -22.62
C SER A 70 11.44 13.98 -21.64
N LYS A 71 11.57 13.29 -20.50
CA LYS A 71 10.55 13.25 -19.45
C LYS A 71 10.39 14.57 -18.70
N VAL A 72 11.49 15.30 -18.45
CA VAL A 72 11.40 16.66 -17.89
C VAL A 72 10.65 17.57 -18.86
N LYS A 73 10.93 17.47 -20.16
CA LYS A 73 10.23 18.27 -21.18
C LYS A 73 8.72 18.06 -21.14
N THR A 74 8.23 16.85 -20.89
CA THR A 74 6.77 16.62 -20.80
C THR A 74 6.13 17.38 -19.63
N LEU A 75 6.84 17.61 -18.54
CA LEU A 75 6.35 18.41 -17.41
C LEU A 75 6.42 19.93 -17.65
N LEU A 76 7.33 20.38 -18.51
CA LEU A 76 7.54 21.80 -18.81
C LEU A 76 6.76 22.29 -20.03
N THR A 77 6.10 21.39 -20.76
CA THR A 77 5.37 21.74 -22.00
C THR A 77 3.99 22.32 -21.70
N ASP A 78 3.40 21.96 -20.56
CA ASP A 78 2.10 22.42 -20.11
C ASP A 78 2.28 23.42 -18.95
N ASP A 79 1.45 24.45 -18.88
CA ASP A 79 1.42 25.41 -17.77
C ASP A 79 0.65 24.88 -16.56
N HIS A 80 -0.01 23.73 -16.72
CA HIS A 80 -0.72 23.02 -15.68
C HIS A 80 -0.13 21.62 -15.43
N LEU A 81 -0.17 21.20 -14.16
CA LEU A 81 0.14 19.83 -13.75
C LEU A 81 -1.14 19.18 -13.25
N GLU A 82 -1.47 18.02 -13.84
CA GLU A 82 -2.54 17.17 -13.33
C GLU A 82 -2.07 16.46 -12.06
N ILE A 83 -2.81 16.64 -10.98
CA ILE A 83 -2.54 16.00 -9.69
C ILE A 83 -3.29 14.67 -9.65
N ASP A 84 -2.65 13.63 -9.11
CA ASP A 84 -3.30 12.36 -8.87
C ASP A 84 -4.49 12.56 -7.89
N PRO A 85 -5.74 12.22 -8.28
CA PRO A 85 -6.92 12.37 -7.44
C PRO A 85 -6.93 11.41 -6.23
N MET A 86 -5.90 10.60 -6.05
CA MET A 86 -5.73 9.70 -4.91
C MET A 86 -5.06 10.37 -3.71
N SER A 87 -4.61 11.63 -3.81
CA SER A 87 -4.01 12.37 -2.70
C SER A 87 -4.95 12.50 -1.49
N ALA A 88 -4.38 12.85 -0.33
CA ALA A 88 -5.14 13.04 0.91
C ALA A 88 -5.23 14.51 1.29
N HIS A 89 -6.34 14.88 1.94
CA HIS A 89 -6.58 16.22 2.47
C HIS A 89 -6.93 16.16 3.96
N VAL A 90 -6.76 17.27 4.66
CA VAL A 90 -7.03 17.39 6.10
C VAL A 90 -8.17 18.37 6.36
N ASP A 91 -9.17 17.92 7.11
CA ASP A 91 -10.18 18.74 7.74
C ASP A 91 -9.58 19.38 9.01
N ALA A 92 -9.27 20.68 8.91
CA ALA A 92 -8.62 21.43 9.98
C ALA A 92 -9.48 21.54 11.25
N ASP A 93 -10.80 21.49 11.14
CA ASP A 93 -11.71 21.61 12.29
C ASP A 93 -11.71 20.34 13.12
N LYS A 94 -11.59 19.17 12.48
CA LYS A 94 -11.46 17.88 13.17
C LYS A 94 -10.04 17.60 13.67
N CYS A 95 -9.02 18.19 13.05
CA CYS A 95 -7.63 17.87 13.37
C CYS A 95 -7.22 18.37 14.76
N ILE A 96 -6.81 17.46 15.64
CA ILE A 96 -6.38 17.79 17.02
C ILE A 96 -4.87 18.01 17.17
N GLY A 97 -4.10 17.98 16.07
CA GLY A 97 -2.67 18.26 16.10
C GLY A 97 -1.78 17.14 16.67
N CYS A 98 -2.27 15.90 16.77
CA CYS A 98 -1.53 14.78 17.41
C CYS A 98 -0.31 14.24 16.64
N ALA A 99 -0.08 14.68 15.39
CA ALA A 99 1.03 14.28 14.52
C ALA A 99 1.18 12.77 14.19
N ILE A 100 0.23 11.90 14.55
CA ILE A 100 0.26 10.46 14.21
C ILE A 100 0.32 10.24 12.68
N CYS A 101 -0.34 11.09 11.90
CA CYS A 101 -0.29 11.02 10.44
C CYS A 101 1.13 11.20 9.87
N MET A 102 1.97 12.01 10.51
CA MET A 102 3.37 12.20 10.10
C MET A 102 4.20 10.95 10.37
N SER A 103 4.03 10.30 11.53
CA SER A 103 4.85 9.13 11.89
C SER A 103 4.61 7.92 10.99
N VAL A 104 3.41 7.81 10.39
CA VAL A 104 3.06 6.71 9.48
C VAL A 104 3.35 7.03 8.00
N CYS A 105 3.62 8.29 7.64
CA CYS A 105 3.88 8.70 6.27
C CYS A 105 5.37 8.57 5.93
N LYS A 106 5.75 7.55 5.15
CA LYS A 106 7.14 7.35 4.68
C LYS A 106 7.53 8.20 3.46
N PHE A 107 6.62 9.01 2.96
CA PHE A 107 6.87 9.96 1.88
C PHE A 107 7.05 11.39 2.39
N GLU A 108 6.95 11.59 3.70
CA GLU A 108 7.09 12.89 4.37
C GLU A 108 6.18 13.99 3.78
N SER A 109 5.07 13.58 3.17
CA SER A 109 4.10 14.48 2.52
C SER A 109 3.20 15.21 3.51
N ILE A 110 3.47 15.14 4.82
CA ILE A 110 2.62 15.72 5.86
C ILE A 110 3.47 16.56 6.81
N ARG A 111 3.05 17.80 7.03
CA ARG A 111 3.70 18.76 7.93
C ARG A 111 2.70 19.34 8.93
N MET A 112 3.19 19.76 10.10
CA MET A 112 2.38 20.52 11.06
C MET A 112 2.54 22.02 10.82
N VAL A 113 1.43 22.72 10.58
CA VAL A 113 1.38 24.18 10.44
C VAL A 113 0.34 24.70 11.42
N HIS A 114 0.74 25.61 12.30
CA HIS A 114 -0.14 26.20 13.33
C HIS A 114 -0.93 25.15 14.16
N GLY A 115 -0.27 24.03 14.50
CA GLY A 115 -0.88 22.94 15.29
C GLY A 115 -1.84 22.04 14.51
N LYS A 116 -1.94 22.20 13.18
CA LYS A 116 -2.79 21.37 12.30
C LYS A 116 -1.93 20.64 11.27
N ALA A 117 -2.34 19.44 10.90
CA ALA A 117 -1.68 18.69 9.83
C ALA A 117 -2.06 19.29 8.47
N VAL A 118 -1.09 19.42 7.58
CA VAL A 118 -1.27 19.84 6.19
C VAL A 118 -0.58 18.81 5.31
N VAL A 119 -1.29 18.31 4.31
CA VAL A 119 -0.75 17.37 3.33
C VAL A 119 -0.23 18.16 2.14
N ASP A 120 0.98 17.83 1.70
CA ASP A 120 1.50 18.21 0.41
C ASP A 120 0.91 17.27 -0.65
N GLU A 121 -0.13 17.73 -1.34
CA GLU A 121 -0.89 16.90 -2.28
C GLU A 121 -0.05 16.41 -3.45
N LEU A 122 0.97 17.17 -3.86
CA LEU A 122 1.87 16.81 -4.96
C LEU A 122 2.85 15.71 -4.55
N ALA A 123 3.31 15.70 -3.30
CA ALA A 123 4.17 14.64 -2.77
C ALA A 123 3.38 13.39 -2.34
N CYS A 124 2.08 13.53 -2.08
CA CYS A 124 1.25 12.45 -1.56
C CYS A 124 1.01 11.35 -2.60
N LYS A 125 1.42 10.12 -2.30
CA LYS A 125 1.19 8.95 -3.17
C LYS A 125 -0.17 8.26 -2.98
N GLY A 126 -1.04 8.80 -2.13
CA GLY A 126 -2.41 8.29 -1.98
C GLY A 126 -2.57 6.90 -1.35
N CYS A 127 -1.59 6.43 -0.55
CA CYS A 127 -1.66 5.08 0.04
C CYS A 127 -2.73 4.93 1.15
N GLY A 128 -3.17 6.04 1.76
CA GLY A 128 -4.23 6.05 2.77
C GLY A 128 -3.83 5.62 4.18
N SER A 129 -2.54 5.36 4.45
CA SER A 129 -2.09 4.91 5.79
C SER A 129 -2.34 5.93 6.89
N CYS A 130 -2.19 7.23 6.59
CA CYS A 130 -2.44 8.32 7.51
C CYS A 130 -3.93 8.47 7.87
N SER A 131 -4.83 8.28 6.88
CA SER A 131 -6.27 8.27 7.10
C SER A 131 -6.69 7.15 8.04
N ALA A 132 -6.17 5.94 7.81
CA ALA A 132 -6.45 4.80 8.67
C ALA A 132 -5.88 4.91 10.09
N ALA A 133 -4.85 5.75 10.30
CA ALA A 133 -4.24 5.99 11.60
C ALA A 133 -4.86 7.18 12.35
N CYS A 134 -5.69 8.00 11.70
CA CYS A 134 -6.20 9.22 12.30
C CYS A 134 -7.32 8.93 13.32
N PRO A 135 -7.12 9.24 14.62
CA PRO A 135 -8.12 8.93 15.64
C PRO A 135 -9.37 9.80 15.56
N ARG A 136 -9.30 10.92 14.82
CA ARG A 136 -10.41 11.87 14.67
C ARG A 136 -11.08 11.85 13.30
N GLY A 137 -10.61 11.00 12.37
CA GLY A 137 -11.08 10.99 10.99
C GLY A 137 -10.90 12.36 10.30
N ALA A 138 -9.82 13.07 10.66
CA ALA A 138 -9.54 14.41 10.16
C ALA A 138 -8.76 14.42 8.84
N ILE A 139 -8.25 13.27 8.39
CA ILE A 139 -7.49 13.15 7.14
C ILE A 139 -8.10 12.03 6.30
N GLU A 140 -8.44 12.35 5.06
CA GLU A 140 -9.07 11.43 4.13
C GLU A 140 -8.42 11.52 2.75
N PRO A 141 -8.26 10.40 2.03
CA PRO A 141 -7.99 10.45 0.60
C PRO A 141 -9.23 11.00 -0.13
N TYR A 142 -9.05 11.73 -1.23
CA TYR A 142 -10.19 12.19 -2.05
C TYR A 142 -11.02 11.02 -2.61
N MET A 143 -10.34 9.92 -2.93
CA MET A 143 -10.93 8.67 -3.40
C MET A 143 -10.66 7.55 -2.38
N HIS A 144 -11.63 6.65 -2.18
CA HIS A 144 -11.62 5.66 -1.10
C HIS A 144 -11.72 6.31 0.29
N THR A 145 -12.63 7.27 0.47
CA THR A 145 -12.98 7.87 1.76
C THR A 145 -13.55 6.82 2.73
N ASP A 146 -13.58 7.13 4.02
CA ASP A 146 -14.17 6.20 5.00
C ASP A 146 -15.63 5.91 4.65
N ALA A 147 -16.38 6.94 4.27
CA ALA A 147 -17.78 6.82 3.86
C ALA A 147 -17.96 5.92 2.62
N GLN A 148 -17.12 6.04 1.60
CA GLN A 148 -17.18 5.22 0.39
C GLN A 148 -16.89 3.74 0.69
N ILE A 149 -15.88 3.46 1.53
CA ILE A 149 -15.54 2.08 1.90
C ILE A 149 -16.63 1.47 2.77
N LEU A 150 -17.10 2.18 3.80
CA LEU A 150 -18.18 1.71 4.68
C LEU A 150 -19.47 1.47 3.91
N SER A 151 -19.79 2.31 2.92
CA SER A 151 -20.95 2.09 2.04
C SER A 151 -20.81 0.78 1.26
N GLN A 152 -19.62 0.44 0.77
CA GLN A 152 -19.38 -0.83 0.08
C GLN A 152 -19.53 -2.02 1.04
N VAL A 153 -18.96 -1.93 2.25
CA VAL A 153 -19.11 -2.98 3.29
C VAL A 153 -20.59 -3.28 3.54
N ARG A 154 -21.38 -2.25 3.85
CA ARG A 154 -22.83 -2.39 4.12
C ARG A 154 -23.62 -2.97 2.95
N THR A 155 -23.17 -2.74 1.72
CA THR A 155 -23.86 -3.20 0.51
C THR A 155 -23.50 -4.64 0.14
N LEU A 156 -22.26 -5.05 0.40
CA LEU A 156 -21.74 -6.36 0.01
C LEU A 156 -22.17 -7.47 0.98
N THR A 157 -22.57 -7.13 2.19
CA THR A 157 -23.13 -8.07 3.16
C THR A 157 -24.50 -8.59 2.70
N LYS A 158 -24.55 -9.87 2.34
CA LYS A 158 -25.74 -10.61 1.85
C LYS A 158 -25.95 -11.87 2.69
N ASN A 159 -27.10 -12.51 2.54
CA ASN A 159 -27.40 -13.81 3.14
C ASN A 159 -26.59 -14.92 2.44
N GLU A 160 -25.34 -15.10 2.86
CA GLU A 160 -24.44 -16.20 2.49
C GLU A 160 -23.65 -16.58 3.75
N CYS A 161 -23.32 -17.86 3.93
CA CYS A 161 -22.57 -18.33 5.09
C CYS A 161 -21.63 -19.46 4.67
N PRO A 162 -20.31 -19.37 4.90
CA PRO A 162 -19.64 -18.20 5.44
C PRO A 162 -19.63 -17.04 4.43
N LEU A 163 -19.69 -15.79 4.89
CA LEU A 163 -19.46 -14.60 4.07
C LEU A 163 -18.13 -13.95 4.45
N ILE A 164 -17.27 -13.72 3.45
CA ILE A 164 -15.98 -13.05 3.60
C ILE A 164 -16.03 -11.67 2.95
N ILE A 165 -15.78 -10.61 3.73
CA ILE A 165 -15.46 -9.29 3.18
C ILE A 165 -13.94 -9.18 3.05
N ALA A 166 -13.45 -8.97 1.83
CA ALA A 166 -12.02 -8.93 1.54
C ALA A 166 -11.57 -7.55 1.09
N PHE A 167 -10.71 -6.90 1.88
CA PHE A 167 -10.02 -5.68 1.48
C PHE A 167 -8.72 -6.04 0.76
N LEU A 168 -8.70 -5.84 -0.56
CA LEU A 168 -7.55 -6.18 -1.39
C LEU A 168 -6.81 -4.91 -1.84
N CYS A 169 -5.51 -4.87 -1.56
CA CYS A 169 -4.59 -3.88 -2.14
C CYS A 169 -4.62 -3.94 -3.67
N ASN A 170 -4.77 -2.78 -4.32
CA ASN A 170 -4.86 -2.61 -5.77
C ASN A 170 -3.69 -3.30 -6.52
N TRP A 171 -2.48 -3.15 -6.01
CA TRP A 171 -1.27 -3.46 -6.76
C TRP A 171 -0.93 -4.96 -6.84
N CYS A 172 -1.16 -5.70 -5.76
CA CYS A 172 -0.82 -7.12 -5.72
C CYS A 172 -2.05 -7.99 -5.46
N ALA A 173 -2.74 -7.78 -4.35
CA ALA A 173 -3.82 -8.69 -3.96
C ALA A 173 -5.02 -8.66 -4.91
N TYR A 174 -5.45 -7.46 -5.31
CA TYR A 174 -6.53 -7.30 -6.29
C TYR A 174 -6.10 -7.78 -7.68
N ALA A 175 -4.89 -7.41 -8.12
CA ALA A 175 -4.32 -7.90 -9.38
C ALA A 175 -4.19 -9.44 -9.43
N CYS A 176 -3.88 -10.08 -8.30
CA CYS A 176 -3.84 -11.53 -8.18
C CYS A 176 -5.24 -12.16 -8.29
N ALA A 177 -6.25 -11.53 -7.68
CA ALA A 177 -7.65 -11.95 -7.84
C ALA A 177 -8.10 -11.83 -9.31
N ASP A 178 -7.75 -10.74 -9.99
CA ASP A 178 -8.03 -10.54 -11.42
C ASP A 178 -7.33 -11.61 -12.27
N LEU A 179 -6.03 -11.86 -12.03
CA LEU A 179 -5.27 -12.90 -12.74
C LEU A 179 -5.89 -14.30 -12.53
N THR A 180 -6.37 -14.59 -11.32
CA THR A 180 -7.07 -15.84 -11.01
C THR A 180 -8.31 -16.00 -11.89
N GLY A 181 -9.06 -14.91 -12.12
CA GLY A 181 -10.19 -14.87 -13.03
C GLY A 181 -9.79 -15.08 -14.49
N VAL A 182 -8.72 -14.44 -14.96
CA VAL A 182 -8.16 -14.61 -16.32
C VAL A 182 -7.73 -16.05 -16.59
N LEU A 183 -7.15 -16.70 -15.59
CA LEU A 183 -6.73 -18.10 -15.67
C LEU A 183 -7.89 -19.10 -15.50
N HIS A 184 -9.12 -18.60 -15.32
CA HIS A 184 -10.32 -19.41 -15.08
C HIS A 184 -10.18 -20.41 -13.92
N ILE A 185 -9.38 -20.07 -12.90
CA ILE A 185 -9.21 -20.91 -11.72
C ILE A 185 -10.41 -20.71 -10.80
N ARG A 186 -11.11 -21.79 -10.47
CA ARG A 186 -12.29 -21.75 -9.61
C ARG A 186 -11.89 -21.72 -8.14
N TYR A 187 -12.64 -20.95 -7.36
CA TYR A 187 -12.58 -20.87 -5.90
C TYR A 187 -13.99 -20.60 -5.36
N PRO A 188 -14.23 -20.76 -4.04
CA PRO A 188 -15.54 -20.52 -3.45
C PRO A 188 -16.09 -19.11 -3.71
N THR A 189 -17.40 -18.99 -3.90
CA THR A 189 -18.09 -17.71 -4.19
C THR A 189 -18.36 -16.87 -2.94
N ASN A 190 -17.90 -17.31 -1.78
CA ASN A 190 -18.17 -16.75 -0.46
C ASN A 190 -17.45 -15.41 -0.18
N ILE A 191 -16.61 -14.94 -1.10
CA ILE A 191 -15.80 -13.71 -0.96
C ILE A 191 -16.44 -12.51 -1.68
N ARG A 192 -16.37 -11.33 -1.06
CA ARG A 192 -16.73 -10.04 -1.66
C ARG A 192 -15.55 -9.09 -1.53
N VAL A 193 -15.03 -8.66 -2.67
CA VAL A 193 -13.82 -7.84 -2.72
C VAL A 193 -14.18 -6.35 -2.66
N ILE A 194 -13.54 -5.64 -1.75
CA ILE A 194 -13.45 -4.18 -1.72
C ILE A 194 -12.02 -3.81 -2.07
N ARG A 195 -11.84 -3.12 -3.20
CA ARG A 195 -10.53 -2.65 -3.62
C ARG A 195 -10.12 -1.43 -2.80
N VAL A 196 -8.88 -1.42 -2.33
CA VAL A 196 -8.23 -0.26 -1.71
C VAL A 196 -6.86 -0.07 -2.33
N MET A 197 -6.35 1.16 -2.40
CA MET A 197 -5.02 1.38 -3.00
C MET A 197 -3.91 0.63 -2.26
N CYS A 198 -3.99 0.58 -0.94
CA CYS A 198 -3.05 -0.14 -0.11
C CYS A 198 -3.79 -0.82 1.05
N ALA A 199 -3.30 -1.97 1.51
CA ALA A 199 -3.75 -2.55 2.77
C ALA A 199 -3.61 -1.56 3.95
N GLY A 200 -2.63 -0.65 3.88
CA GLY A 200 -2.43 0.44 4.85
C GLY A 200 -3.66 1.35 5.02
N ARG A 201 -4.55 1.43 4.04
CA ARG A 201 -5.81 2.19 4.09
C ARG A 201 -6.87 1.54 4.99
N VAL A 202 -6.77 0.24 5.24
CA VAL A 202 -7.77 -0.50 6.02
C VAL A 202 -7.65 -0.11 7.49
N ASN A 203 -8.66 0.59 8.00
CA ASN A 203 -8.75 0.96 9.41
C ASN A 203 -9.56 -0.10 10.19
N PRO A 204 -9.45 -0.14 11.54
CA PRO A 204 -10.14 -1.15 12.33
C PRO A 204 -11.66 -1.01 12.27
N GLY A 205 -12.16 0.22 12.09
CA GLY A 205 -13.59 0.51 11.95
C GLY A 205 -14.23 -0.21 10.76
N PHE A 206 -13.50 -0.38 9.65
CA PHE A 206 -14.01 -1.13 8.49
C PHE A 206 -14.20 -2.62 8.78
N VAL A 207 -13.26 -3.22 9.50
CA VAL A 207 -13.32 -4.62 9.91
C VAL A 207 -14.46 -4.84 10.89
N LEU A 208 -14.57 -3.97 11.90
CA LEU A 208 -15.64 -4.01 12.90
C LEU A 208 -17.02 -3.79 12.25
N GLU A 209 -17.12 -2.88 11.29
CA GLU A 209 -18.37 -2.67 10.53
C GLU A 209 -18.74 -3.91 9.71
N ALA A 210 -17.77 -4.58 9.09
CA ALA A 210 -18.03 -5.81 8.34
C ALA A 210 -18.62 -6.90 9.25
N PHE A 211 -18.05 -7.13 10.43
CA PHE A 211 -18.60 -8.05 11.42
C PHE A 211 -19.99 -7.61 11.90
N ARG A 212 -20.18 -6.32 12.21
CA ARG A 212 -21.47 -5.76 12.61
C ARG A 212 -22.56 -5.95 11.54
N CYS A 213 -22.18 -5.95 10.27
CA CYS A 213 -23.06 -6.19 9.13
C CYS A 213 -23.22 -7.69 8.78
N GLY A 214 -22.65 -8.61 9.56
CA GLY A 214 -22.86 -10.05 9.41
C GLY A 214 -21.83 -10.78 8.55
N ALA A 215 -20.65 -10.20 8.30
CA ALA A 215 -19.55 -10.96 7.71
C ALA A 215 -19.05 -12.00 8.71
N ASP A 216 -18.86 -13.24 8.27
CA ASP A 216 -18.32 -14.32 9.11
C ASP A 216 -16.80 -14.24 9.22
N GLY A 217 -16.15 -13.68 8.20
CA GLY A 217 -14.72 -13.40 8.19
C GLY A 217 -14.37 -12.13 7.42
N VAL A 218 -13.24 -11.53 7.79
CA VAL A 218 -12.65 -10.39 7.09
C VAL A 218 -11.24 -10.75 6.66
N LEU A 219 -10.97 -10.62 5.37
CA LEU A 219 -9.64 -10.80 4.77
C LEU A 219 -9.04 -9.44 4.47
N VAL A 220 -7.84 -9.16 4.97
CA VAL A 220 -7.03 -7.99 4.58
C VAL A 220 -5.81 -8.50 3.86
N ALA A 221 -5.68 -8.23 2.56
CA ALA A 221 -4.56 -8.72 1.77
C ALA A 221 -3.79 -7.59 1.07
N GLY A 222 -2.47 -7.67 1.14
CA GLY A 222 -1.55 -6.68 0.58
C GLY A 222 -0.42 -7.30 -0.22
N CYS A 223 0.49 -6.44 -0.69
CA CYS A 223 1.78 -6.84 -1.28
C CYS A 223 2.62 -7.60 -0.24
N LYS A 224 3.54 -8.46 -0.70
CA LYS A 224 4.54 -9.10 0.17
C LYS A 224 5.26 -8.06 1.05
N ILE A 225 5.54 -8.43 2.30
CA ILE A 225 6.34 -7.60 3.20
C ILE A 225 7.72 -7.42 2.54
N SER A 226 8.19 -6.17 2.43
CA SER A 226 9.33 -5.67 1.62
C SER A 226 9.07 -5.29 0.15
N GLU A 227 7.92 -5.66 -0.43
CA GLU A 227 7.58 -5.36 -1.83
C GLU A 227 6.37 -4.42 -1.94
N CYS A 228 6.11 -3.63 -0.90
CA CYS A 228 4.98 -2.70 -0.91
C CYS A 228 5.18 -1.64 -2.00
N HIS A 229 4.16 -1.47 -2.86
CA HIS A 229 4.14 -0.38 -3.83
C HIS A 229 4.35 1.00 -3.19
N TYR A 230 3.89 1.15 -1.94
CA TYR A 230 4.04 2.39 -1.16
C TYR A 230 5.08 2.28 -0.04
N ILE A 231 6.09 1.42 -0.22
CA ILE A 231 7.23 1.18 0.69
C ILE A 231 6.86 0.49 2.01
N HIS A 232 5.84 0.96 2.71
CA HIS A 232 5.58 0.57 4.11
C HIS A 232 4.10 0.48 4.50
N GLY A 233 3.17 0.69 3.56
CA GLY A 233 1.75 0.67 3.88
C GLY A 233 1.25 -0.69 4.38
N ASN A 234 1.82 -1.79 3.91
CA ASN A 234 1.49 -3.14 4.40
C ASN A 234 2.01 -3.40 5.82
N VAL A 235 3.21 -2.93 6.18
CA VAL A 235 3.74 -3.02 7.57
C VAL A 235 2.84 -2.26 8.54
N ASN A 236 2.39 -1.06 8.16
CA ASN A 236 1.41 -0.30 8.96
C ASN A 236 0.10 -1.07 9.16
N ALA A 237 -0.37 -1.78 8.12
CA ALA A 237 -1.57 -2.61 8.21
C ALA A 237 -1.33 -3.85 9.08
N GLU A 238 -0.18 -4.51 8.96
CA GLU A 238 0.19 -5.69 9.74
C GLU A 238 0.11 -5.42 11.24
N HIS A 239 0.81 -4.38 11.71
CA HIS A 239 0.79 -4.01 13.13
C HIS A 239 -0.62 -3.66 13.62
N ARG A 240 -1.39 -2.94 12.79
CA ARG A 240 -2.74 -2.51 13.13
C ARG A 240 -3.72 -3.69 13.21
N MET A 241 -3.66 -4.60 12.25
CA MET A 241 -4.54 -5.78 12.21
C MET A 241 -4.14 -6.82 13.27
N ALA A 242 -2.86 -6.95 13.59
CA ALA A 242 -2.41 -7.77 14.71
C ALA A 242 -2.95 -7.24 16.05
N ALA A 243 -2.89 -5.92 16.27
CA ALA A 243 -3.49 -5.30 17.45
C ALA A 243 -5.02 -5.51 17.50
N LEU A 244 -5.71 -5.35 16.36
CA LEU A 244 -7.15 -5.60 16.27
C LEU A 244 -7.50 -7.07 16.55
N SER A 245 -6.74 -8.02 16.00
CA SER A 245 -6.95 -9.45 16.23
C SER A 245 -6.86 -9.80 17.73
N GLY A 246 -5.89 -9.23 18.45
CA GLY A 246 -5.80 -9.36 19.91
C GLY A 246 -6.99 -8.75 20.66
N LEU A 247 -7.52 -7.61 20.20
CA LEU A 247 -8.71 -6.99 20.78
C LEU A 247 -9.98 -7.82 20.53
N LEU A 248 -10.14 -8.41 19.35
CA LEU A 248 -11.26 -9.29 19.00
C LEU A 248 -11.31 -10.50 19.93
N ALA A 249 -10.16 -11.18 20.13
CA ALA A 249 -10.06 -12.28 21.08
C ALA A 249 -10.44 -11.86 22.51
N GLY A 250 -10.01 -10.66 22.93
CA GLY A 250 -10.32 -10.11 24.25
C GLY A 250 -11.82 -9.84 24.50
N VAL A 251 -12.61 -9.64 23.43
CA VAL A 251 -14.08 -9.46 23.52
C VAL A 251 -14.87 -10.72 23.18
N GLY A 252 -14.19 -11.86 23.00
CA GLY A 252 -14.82 -13.16 22.74
C GLY A 252 -15.15 -13.42 21.26
N ILE A 253 -14.68 -12.60 20.32
CA ILE A 253 -14.77 -12.89 18.89
C ILE A 253 -13.54 -13.71 18.49
N ASP A 254 -13.75 -14.80 17.75
CA ASP A 254 -12.64 -15.67 17.34
C ASP A 254 -11.66 -14.89 16.44
N ALA A 255 -10.40 -14.81 16.87
CA ALA A 255 -9.35 -14.08 16.16
C ALA A 255 -9.11 -14.61 14.74
N ALA A 256 -9.41 -15.89 14.47
CA ALA A 256 -9.28 -16.49 13.15
C ALA A 256 -10.23 -15.88 12.12
N ARG A 257 -11.30 -15.20 12.56
CA ARG A 257 -12.22 -14.45 11.68
C ARG A 257 -11.57 -13.24 11.01
N LEU A 258 -10.44 -12.73 11.51
CA LEU A 258 -9.65 -11.70 10.85
C LEU A 258 -8.37 -12.32 10.28
N ARG A 259 -8.33 -12.49 8.97
CA ARG A 259 -7.16 -13.03 8.26
C ARG A 259 -6.39 -11.92 7.56
N VAL A 260 -5.07 -11.93 7.72
CA VAL A 260 -4.16 -10.97 7.09
C VAL A 260 -3.15 -11.71 6.23
N GLU A 261 -3.05 -11.35 4.95
CA GLU A 261 -2.23 -12.08 3.98
C GLU A 261 -1.38 -11.16 3.10
N TRP A 262 -0.17 -11.62 2.78
CA TRP A 262 0.79 -10.87 1.96
C TRP A 262 1.14 -11.68 0.72
N ILE A 263 0.61 -11.25 -0.42
CA ILE A 263 0.66 -11.99 -1.68
C ILE A 263 1.26 -11.15 -2.81
N ASP A 264 1.91 -11.81 -3.75
CA ASP A 264 2.36 -11.22 -5.02
C ASP A 264 1.23 -11.26 -6.07
N ALA A 265 1.28 -10.36 -7.06
CA ALA A 265 0.29 -10.27 -8.13
C ALA A 265 0.18 -11.54 -8.99
N SER A 266 1.24 -12.37 -9.04
CA SER A 266 1.31 -13.59 -9.85
C SER A 266 0.90 -14.87 -9.10
N GLU A 267 0.60 -14.79 -7.80
CA GLU A 267 0.36 -15.94 -6.93
C GLU A 267 -1.09 -16.48 -6.96
N SER A 268 -1.70 -16.65 -8.14
CA SER A 268 -3.13 -17.01 -8.26
C SER A 268 -3.51 -18.31 -7.55
N LYS A 269 -2.64 -19.34 -7.57
CA LYS A 269 -2.90 -20.59 -6.84
C LYS A 269 -2.97 -20.36 -5.33
N ARG A 270 -2.05 -19.55 -4.79
CA ARG A 270 -2.02 -19.19 -3.37
C ARG A 270 -3.23 -18.38 -2.96
N PHE A 271 -3.71 -17.47 -3.82
CA PHE A 271 -4.96 -16.74 -3.58
C PHE A 271 -6.15 -17.70 -3.42
N VAL A 272 -6.26 -18.70 -4.30
CA VAL A 272 -7.31 -19.75 -4.20
C VAL A 272 -7.17 -20.58 -2.93
N GLU A 273 -5.95 -20.96 -2.55
CA GLU A 273 -5.68 -21.69 -1.30
C GLU A 273 -6.09 -20.87 -0.07
N ILE A 274 -5.75 -19.57 -0.03
CA ILE A 274 -6.14 -18.65 1.04
C ILE A 274 -7.65 -18.57 1.15
N VAL A 275 -8.35 -18.29 0.05
CA VAL A 275 -9.81 -18.12 0.07
C VAL A 275 -10.51 -19.43 0.45
N SER A 276 -10.10 -20.55 -0.15
CA SER A 276 -10.72 -21.86 0.10
C SER A 276 -10.47 -22.31 1.53
N GLY A 277 -9.22 -22.21 2.01
CA GLY A 277 -8.87 -22.54 3.38
C GLY A 277 -9.58 -21.66 4.40
N PHE A 278 -9.74 -20.36 4.11
CA PHE A 278 -10.45 -19.46 5.01
C PHE A 278 -11.96 -19.78 5.07
N VAL A 279 -12.57 -20.13 3.93
CA VAL A 279 -13.97 -20.60 3.90
C VAL A 279 -14.14 -21.85 4.77
N ASP A 280 -13.23 -22.82 4.66
CA ASP A 280 -13.35 -24.07 5.41
C ASP A 280 -13.11 -23.88 6.92
N GLU A 281 -12.20 -22.98 7.30
CA GLU A 281 -12.02 -22.58 8.70
C GLU A 281 -13.29 -21.90 9.26
N LEU A 282 -13.86 -20.94 8.53
CA LEU A 282 -15.08 -20.24 8.96
C LEU A 282 -16.30 -21.16 9.07
N LYS A 283 -16.40 -22.21 8.24
CA LYS A 283 -17.44 -23.25 8.41
C LYS A 283 -17.32 -23.98 9.74
N GLY A 284 -16.08 -24.19 10.21
CA GLY A 284 -15.81 -24.84 11.50
C GLY A 284 -16.20 -23.96 12.70
N ILE A 285 -16.00 -22.65 12.59
CA ILE A 285 -16.36 -21.68 13.64
C ILE A 285 -17.88 -21.39 13.64
N GLY A 286 -18.48 -21.34 12.44
CA GLY A 286 -19.88 -21.01 12.25
C GLY A 286 -20.16 -19.50 12.10
N PRO A 287 -21.44 -19.11 12.05
CA PRO A 287 -21.84 -17.73 11.79
C PRO A 287 -21.29 -16.74 12.82
N ILE A 288 -20.96 -15.51 12.42
CA ILE A 288 -20.52 -14.47 13.37
C ILE A 288 -21.53 -14.29 14.51
N GLY A 289 -21.03 -14.23 15.74
CA GLY A 289 -21.84 -14.11 16.95
C GLY A 289 -22.28 -15.44 17.57
N SER A 290 -22.10 -16.59 16.91
CA SER A 290 -22.36 -17.92 17.50
C SER A 290 -21.48 -18.23 18.72
N GLU A 291 -20.33 -17.55 18.80
CA GLU A 291 -19.30 -17.67 19.83
C GLU A 291 -19.51 -16.74 21.03
N LEU A 292 -20.42 -15.76 20.92
CA LEU A 292 -20.70 -14.84 22.02
C LEU A 292 -21.70 -15.49 22.98
N PRO A 293 -21.46 -15.42 24.31
CA PRO A 293 -22.43 -15.88 25.29
C PRO A 293 -23.70 -15.03 25.18
N VAL A 294 -24.85 -15.72 25.08
CA VAL A 294 -26.21 -15.13 25.06
C VAL A 294 -26.50 -14.46 26.41
#